data_AF-K2QWV7-F1
#
_entry.id   AF-K2QWV7-F1
#
_cell.length_a   1.000
_cell.length_b   1.000
_cell.length_c   1.000
_cell.angle_alpha   90.00
_cell.angle_beta   90.00
_cell.angle_gamma   90.00
#
_symmetry.space_group_name_H-M   'P 1'
#
loop_
_entity.id
_entity.type
_entity.pdbx_description
1 polymer ?
#
loop_
_entity_poly.entity_id
_entity_poly.type
_entity_poly.pdbx_seq_one_letter_code
_entity_poly.pdbx_strand_id
1 'polypeptide(L)'
;RISIEYPFLDLLNNSYSSFRLALNQTITADSPALAGSAAYGTNVYPATFNPPCDAYGPGTSLTARPVARRPNASEDAYFATSFAPAPCPSPYPLSFFVNATNQPSFADPARGCDRMVRLFNTSVTQPPYEPVHVYGTVSASDTFFPTASGNGRTWEGVWGLRLDTAFIEYNYLPCPSLAGVTAS
;
A
#
# COMPACT_ATOMS: atom_id res chain seq x y z
N ARG A 1 3.32 6.80 1.89
CA ARG A 1 2.97 6.17 0.59
C ARG A 1 1.59 5.55 0.67
N ILE A 2 0.84 5.47 -0.42
CA ILE A 2 -0.42 4.70 -0.54
C ILE A 2 -0.40 4.00 -1.90
N SER A 3 -0.89 2.76 -1.97
CA SER A 3 -0.98 1.95 -3.18
C SER A 3 -2.29 1.15 -3.20
N ILE A 4 -2.74 0.78 -4.40
CA ILE A 4 -3.73 -0.27 -4.60
C ILE A 4 -2.97 -1.48 -5.14
N GLU A 5 -3.07 -2.59 -4.43
CA GLU A 5 -2.29 -3.80 -4.73
C GLU A 5 -3.19 -5.03 -4.81
N TYR A 6 -2.79 -5.98 -5.63
CA TYR A 6 -3.53 -7.22 -5.87
C TYR A 6 -2.65 -8.40 -5.45
N PRO A 7 -2.84 -8.94 -4.23
CA PRO A 7 -2.09 -10.10 -3.76
C PRO A 7 -2.60 -11.41 -4.38
N PHE A 8 -1.84 -12.48 -4.15
CA PHE A 8 -2.16 -13.87 -4.51
C PHE A 8 -2.15 -14.16 -6.03
N LEU A 9 -1.30 -13.46 -6.77
CA LEU A 9 -1.11 -13.71 -8.20
C LEU A 9 -0.04 -14.79 -8.44
N ASP A 10 -0.35 -15.73 -9.32
CA ASP A 10 0.60 -16.72 -9.82
C ASP A 10 1.36 -16.16 -11.04
N LEU A 11 2.31 -15.26 -10.77
CA LEU A 11 3.14 -14.65 -11.82
C LEU A 11 3.96 -15.69 -12.61
N LEU A 12 4.37 -16.77 -11.96
CA LEU A 12 5.27 -17.78 -12.55
C LEU A 12 4.51 -18.96 -13.19
N ASN A 13 3.17 -18.96 -13.12
CA ASN A 13 2.32 -20.04 -13.56
C ASN A 13 2.75 -21.40 -12.98
N ASN A 14 3.06 -21.43 -11.68
CA ASN A 14 3.57 -22.61 -10.99
C ASN A 14 2.67 -23.10 -9.84
N SER A 15 1.55 -22.43 -9.58
CA SER A 15 0.53 -22.77 -8.56
C SER A 15 0.96 -22.71 -7.08
N TYR A 16 2.23 -22.45 -6.77
CA TYR A 16 2.72 -22.42 -5.39
C TYR A 16 3.45 -21.12 -5.00
N SER A 17 3.79 -20.26 -5.97
CA SER A 17 4.34 -18.94 -5.70
C SER A 17 3.25 -17.88 -5.76
N SER A 18 3.17 -17.02 -4.75
CA SER A 18 2.24 -15.90 -4.71
C SER A 18 2.98 -14.57 -4.76
N PHE A 19 2.55 -13.70 -5.66
CA PHE A 19 3.07 -12.36 -5.85
C PHE A 19 1.94 -11.34 -5.66
N ARG A 20 2.31 -10.10 -5.35
CA ARG A 20 1.39 -8.96 -5.33
C ARG A 20 1.70 -7.97 -6.45
N LEU A 21 0.70 -7.61 -7.24
CA LEU A 21 0.83 -6.59 -8.28
C LEU A 21 0.65 -5.20 -7.66
N ALA A 22 1.60 -4.31 -7.88
CA ALA A 22 1.62 -2.93 -7.38
C ALA A 22 1.87 -1.93 -8.52
N LEU A 23 0.86 -1.71 -9.36
CA LEU A 23 0.97 -0.89 -10.58
C LEU A 23 1.07 0.61 -10.31
N ASN A 24 0.28 1.12 -9.37
CA ASN A 24 0.17 2.54 -9.09
C ASN A 24 0.41 2.80 -7.61
N GLN A 25 1.26 3.75 -7.28
CA GLN A 25 1.44 4.21 -5.91
C GLN A 25 1.71 5.71 -5.82
N THR A 26 1.31 6.30 -4.70
CA THR A 26 1.73 7.64 -4.33
C THR A 26 2.81 7.58 -3.25
N ILE A 27 3.84 8.40 -3.40
CA ILE A 27 4.97 8.53 -2.47
C ILE A 27 5.14 10.01 -2.14
N THR A 28 5.67 10.29 -0.95
CA THR A 28 5.93 11.66 -0.50
C THR A 28 6.81 12.37 -1.53
N ALA A 29 6.43 13.60 -1.85
CA ALA A 29 7.20 14.47 -2.72
C ALA A 29 8.67 14.54 -2.29
N ASP A 30 9.58 14.65 -3.26
CA ASP A 30 11.02 14.79 -3.07
C ASP A 30 11.71 13.62 -2.33
N SER A 31 11.02 12.49 -2.12
CA SER A 31 11.60 11.28 -1.57
C SER A 31 12.46 10.53 -2.61
N PRO A 32 13.64 10.00 -2.25
CA PRO A 32 14.41 9.13 -3.14
C PRO A 32 13.67 7.84 -3.51
N ALA A 33 12.65 7.45 -2.71
CA ALA A 33 11.80 6.29 -2.99
C ALA A 33 11.00 6.44 -4.30
N LEU A 34 10.83 7.67 -4.81
CA LEU A 34 10.19 7.91 -6.11
C LEU A 34 10.90 7.16 -7.24
N ALA A 35 12.23 7.35 -7.34
CA ALA A 35 13.04 6.72 -8.38
C ALA A 35 13.18 5.21 -8.13
N GLY A 36 13.39 4.81 -6.87
CA GLY A 36 13.52 3.39 -6.50
C GLY A 36 12.28 2.58 -6.87
N SER A 37 11.09 3.14 -6.60
CA SER A 37 9.82 2.50 -6.99
C SER A 37 9.58 2.47 -8.50
N ALA A 38 9.89 3.57 -9.20
CA ALA A 38 9.71 3.63 -10.65
C ALA A 38 10.64 2.67 -11.42
N ALA A 39 11.79 2.30 -10.82
CA ALA A 39 12.73 1.35 -11.40
C ALA A 39 12.09 -0.02 -11.67
N TYR A 40 11.12 -0.46 -10.85
CA TYR A 40 10.38 -1.73 -11.02
C TYR A 40 9.18 -1.64 -11.98
N GLY A 41 8.98 -0.48 -12.63
CA GLY A 41 7.88 -0.25 -13.56
C GLY A 41 6.58 0.24 -12.91
N THR A 42 6.60 0.54 -11.60
CA THR A 42 5.44 1.14 -10.93
C THR A 42 5.24 2.58 -11.40
N ASN A 43 3.99 2.96 -11.67
CA ASN A 43 3.61 4.35 -11.86
C ASN A 43 3.61 5.07 -10.50
N VAL A 44 4.53 6.01 -10.32
CA VAL A 44 4.71 6.71 -9.05
C VAL A 44 4.26 8.17 -9.16
N TYR A 45 3.34 8.57 -8.28
CA TYR A 45 2.80 9.92 -8.23
C TYR A 45 3.27 10.63 -6.96
N PRO A 46 4.12 11.67 -7.07
CA PRO A 46 4.51 12.50 -5.93
C PRO A 46 3.28 13.16 -5.27
N ALA A 47 3.21 13.12 -3.94
CA ALA A 47 2.10 13.71 -3.19
C ALA A 47 2.53 14.31 -1.86
N THR A 48 1.66 15.16 -1.33
CA THR A 48 1.65 15.60 0.06
C THR A 48 0.61 14.79 0.85
N PHE A 49 0.96 14.37 2.07
CA PHE A 49 0.08 13.60 2.95
C PHE A 49 -0.40 14.47 4.11
N ASN A 50 -1.68 14.35 4.43
CA ASN A 50 -2.26 14.99 5.61
C ASN A 50 -3.13 13.97 6.38
N PRO A 51 -2.82 13.67 7.65
CA PRO A 51 -1.68 14.18 8.42
C PRO A 51 -0.32 13.70 7.85
N PRO A 52 0.77 14.46 8.05
CA PRO A 52 2.09 14.03 7.65
C PRO A 52 2.62 12.94 8.62
N CYS A 53 3.14 11.85 8.06
CA CYS A 53 4.06 10.89 8.69
C CYS A 53 3.86 10.57 10.20
N ASP A 54 2.62 10.32 10.64
CA ASP A 54 2.33 9.84 12.00
C ASP A 54 1.28 8.71 11.94
N ALA A 55 1.73 7.47 12.16
CA ALA A 55 0.87 6.28 12.10
C ALA A 55 -0.11 6.19 13.29
N TYR A 56 0.17 6.90 14.39
CA TYR A 56 -0.59 6.85 15.64
C TYR A 56 -1.24 8.17 16.02
N GLY A 57 -1.14 9.18 15.15
CA GLY A 57 -1.78 10.46 15.32
C GLY A 57 -3.29 10.31 15.55
N PRO A 58 -3.92 11.27 16.26
CA PRO A 58 -5.33 11.20 16.63
C PRO A 58 -6.30 11.30 15.44
N GLY A 59 -5.79 11.48 14.21
CA GLY A 59 -6.58 11.58 13.00
C GLY A 59 -7.22 10.25 12.58
N THR A 60 -8.50 10.30 12.26
CA THR A 60 -9.24 9.19 11.62
C THR A 60 -9.17 9.24 10.10
N SER A 61 -8.76 10.38 9.54
CA SER A 61 -8.74 10.60 8.10
C SER A 61 -7.34 10.85 7.58
N LEU A 62 -7.08 10.40 6.37
CA LEU A 62 -5.83 10.64 5.66
C LEU A 62 -6.13 11.01 4.21
N THR A 63 -5.43 12.03 3.71
CA THR A 63 -5.50 12.45 2.31
C THR A 63 -4.11 12.46 1.70
N ALA A 64 -4.02 12.02 0.45
CA ALA A 64 -2.84 12.17 -0.39
C ALA A 64 -3.20 13.07 -1.57
N ARG A 65 -2.55 14.22 -1.69
CA ARG A 65 -2.87 15.21 -2.72
C ARG A 65 -1.71 15.40 -3.69
N PRO A 66 -1.98 15.68 -4.97
CA PRO A 66 -0.93 16.05 -5.92
C PRO A 66 -0.13 17.24 -5.39
N VAL A 67 1.17 17.24 -5.68
CA VAL A 67 1.99 18.45 -5.47
C VAL A 67 1.52 19.49 -6.48
N ALA A 68 0.85 20.54 -6.02
CA ALA A 68 0.34 21.61 -6.88
C ALA A 68 1.49 22.24 -7.67
N ARG A 69 1.59 21.93 -8.97
CA ARG A 69 2.55 22.59 -9.88
C ARG A 69 1.99 23.82 -10.57
N ARG A 70 0.69 24.13 -10.42
CA ARG A 70 0.04 25.28 -11.08
C ARG A 70 -1.07 25.89 -10.21
N PRO A 71 -1.33 27.21 -10.33
CA PRO A 71 -2.38 27.92 -9.57
C PRO A 71 -3.83 27.43 -9.78
N ASN A 72 -4.07 26.50 -10.73
CA ASN A 72 -5.40 26.02 -11.11
C ASN A 72 -5.45 24.47 -11.24
N ALA A 73 -4.51 23.74 -10.63
CA ALA A 73 -4.60 22.29 -10.59
C ALA A 73 -5.79 21.90 -9.70
N SER A 74 -6.65 20.97 -10.16
CA SER A 74 -7.70 20.42 -9.29
C SER A 74 -7.05 19.94 -7.99
N GLU A 75 -7.58 20.41 -6.85
CA GLU A 75 -7.12 20.02 -5.53
C GLU A 75 -7.51 18.59 -5.18
N ASP A 76 -8.23 17.87 -6.06
CA ASP A 76 -8.75 16.55 -5.80
C ASP A 76 -7.66 15.60 -5.30
N ALA A 77 -7.96 14.96 -4.17
CA ALA A 77 -7.03 14.04 -3.56
C ALA A 77 -6.88 12.80 -4.44
N TYR A 78 -5.63 12.36 -4.64
CA TYR A 78 -5.37 11.04 -5.21
C TYR A 78 -6.04 9.94 -4.39
N PHE A 79 -5.96 10.09 -3.07
CA PHE A 79 -6.63 9.24 -2.10
C PHE A 79 -7.23 10.06 -0.97
N ALA A 80 -8.40 9.64 -0.50
CA ALA A 80 -8.97 10.06 0.77
C ALA A 80 -9.44 8.82 1.53
N THR A 81 -9.09 8.73 2.81
CA THR A 81 -9.53 7.64 3.68
C THR A 81 -10.13 8.20 4.95
N SER A 82 -11.08 7.46 5.52
CA SER A 82 -11.64 7.72 6.84
C SER A 82 -11.83 6.38 7.53
N PHE A 83 -11.20 6.21 8.69
CA PHE A 83 -11.17 4.97 9.46
C PHE A 83 -11.43 5.25 10.93
N ALA A 84 -12.24 4.39 11.54
CA ALA A 84 -12.44 4.34 12.99
C ALA A 84 -12.01 2.95 13.51
N PRO A 85 -11.78 2.79 14.82
CA PRO A 85 -11.67 1.46 15.42
C PRO A 85 -12.82 0.57 14.97
N ALA A 86 -12.49 -0.63 14.48
CA ALA A 86 -13.48 -1.54 13.95
C ALA A 86 -14.34 -2.16 15.06
N PRO A 87 -15.62 -2.49 14.80
CA PRO A 87 -16.39 -3.33 15.69
C PRO A 87 -15.76 -4.73 15.76
N CYS A 88 -15.57 -5.26 16.96
CA CYS A 88 -15.05 -6.61 17.16
C CYS A 88 -16.13 -7.69 16.96
N PRO A 89 -15.81 -8.84 16.35
CA PRO A 89 -14.51 -9.23 15.78
C PRO A 89 -14.32 -8.79 14.31
N SER A 90 -13.08 -8.50 13.90
CA SER A 90 -12.70 -8.33 12.49
C SER A 90 -12.86 -9.65 11.73
N PRO A 91 -13.40 -9.66 10.50
CA PRO A 91 -13.46 -10.86 9.67
C PRO A 91 -12.07 -11.27 9.15
N TYR A 92 -11.08 -10.37 9.19
CA TYR A 92 -9.72 -10.62 8.75
C TYR A 92 -8.76 -10.64 9.95
N PRO A 93 -8.12 -11.78 10.27
CA PRO A 93 -7.12 -11.86 11.32
C PRO A 93 -5.80 -11.19 10.88
N LEU A 94 -4.91 -10.89 11.84
CA LEU A 94 -3.58 -10.35 11.55
C LEU A 94 -2.81 -11.18 10.50
N SER A 95 -2.92 -12.50 10.56
CA SER A 95 -2.26 -13.42 9.62
C SER A 95 -2.67 -13.21 8.17
N PHE A 96 -3.89 -12.73 7.91
CA PHE A 96 -4.31 -12.35 6.55
C PHE A 96 -3.47 -11.19 6.03
N PHE A 97 -3.27 -10.14 6.84
CA PHE A 97 -2.47 -8.98 6.44
C PHE A 97 -0.99 -9.33 6.29
N VAL A 98 -0.44 -10.18 7.16
CA VAL A 98 0.93 -10.73 7.00
C VAL A 98 1.04 -11.43 5.64
N ASN A 99 0.11 -12.35 5.36
CA ASN A 99 0.12 -13.14 4.12
C ASN A 99 -0.06 -12.31 2.85
N ALA A 100 -0.89 -11.27 2.90
CA ALA A 100 -1.14 -10.41 1.76
C ALA A 100 0.04 -9.46 1.48
N THR A 101 0.66 -8.91 2.53
CA THR A 101 1.64 -7.81 2.39
C THR A 101 3.09 -8.28 2.27
N ASN A 102 3.43 -9.48 2.76
CA ASN A 102 4.79 -10.04 2.66
C ASN A 102 5.06 -10.88 1.40
N GLN A 103 4.16 -10.81 0.41
CA GLN A 103 4.42 -11.38 -0.92
C GLN A 103 5.39 -10.49 -1.71
N PRO A 104 6.27 -11.08 -2.53
CA PRO A 104 7.04 -10.33 -3.51
C PRO A 104 6.15 -9.43 -4.38
N SER A 105 6.52 -8.15 -4.48
CA SER A 105 5.81 -7.16 -5.28
C SER A 105 6.42 -7.00 -6.67
N PHE A 106 5.58 -6.75 -7.66
CA PHE A 106 6.01 -6.40 -9.02
C PHE A 106 5.04 -5.41 -9.66
N ALA A 107 5.52 -4.70 -10.69
CA ALA A 107 4.69 -3.94 -11.62
C ALA A 107 5.02 -4.35 -13.06
N ASP A 108 6.31 -4.42 -13.39
CA ASP A 108 6.83 -4.99 -14.62
C ASP A 108 7.81 -6.13 -14.30
N PRO A 109 7.42 -7.41 -14.52
CA PRO A 109 8.28 -8.56 -14.22
C PRO A 109 9.66 -8.51 -14.90
N ALA A 110 9.77 -7.86 -16.06
CA ALA A 110 11.03 -7.72 -16.78
C ALA A 110 12.01 -6.76 -16.08
N ARG A 111 11.50 -5.87 -15.22
CA ARG A 111 12.29 -4.95 -14.39
C ARG A 111 12.61 -5.52 -13.01
N GLY A 112 12.18 -6.75 -12.74
CA GLY A 112 12.40 -7.45 -11.48
C GLY A 112 11.26 -7.28 -10.48
N CYS A 113 11.42 -7.98 -9.37
CA CYS A 113 10.51 -7.99 -8.24
C CYS A 113 11.20 -7.39 -7.02
N ASP A 114 10.40 -6.75 -6.17
CA ASP A 114 10.82 -6.27 -4.85
C ASP A 114 10.33 -7.24 -3.77
N ARG A 115 11.21 -7.59 -2.83
CA ARG A 115 10.85 -8.37 -1.65
C ARG A 115 11.01 -7.50 -0.41
N MET A 116 9.94 -6.79 -0.09
CA MET A 116 9.80 -6.05 1.16
C MET A 116 9.08 -6.91 2.21
N VAL A 117 9.82 -7.44 3.18
CA VAL A 117 9.29 -8.23 4.29
C VAL A 117 8.97 -7.31 5.46
N ARG A 118 7.68 -7.11 5.76
CA ARG A 118 7.21 -6.35 6.92
C ARG A 118 7.23 -7.22 8.17
N LEU A 119 7.64 -6.62 9.28
CA LEU A 119 7.74 -7.27 10.58
C LEU A 119 6.59 -6.79 11.48
N PHE A 120 5.73 -7.72 11.87
CA PHE A 120 4.50 -7.44 12.65
C PHE A 120 4.65 -7.68 14.15
N ASN A 121 5.80 -8.19 14.59
CA ASN A 121 6.12 -8.45 15.99
C ASN A 121 7.46 -7.81 16.35
N THR A 122 7.47 -6.48 16.42
CA THR A 122 8.66 -5.68 16.78
C THR A 122 8.29 -4.69 17.86
N SER A 123 9.27 -3.99 18.44
CA SER A 123 9.01 -2.99 19.49
C SER A 123 8.04 -1.89 19.07
N VAL A 124 7.90 -1.59 17.76
CA VAL A 124 6.96 -0.58 17.24
C VAL A 124 5.52 -1.09 17.09
N THR A 125 5.27 -2.37 17.39
CA THR A 125 3.92 -2.98 17.40
C THR A 125 3.56 -3.58 18.76
N GLN A 126 4.32 -3.24 19.81
CA GLN A 126 4.10 -3.64 21.20
C GLN A 126 3.41 -2.51 21.97
N PRO A 127 2.83 -2.76 23.17
CA PRO A 127 2.17 -1.73 23.95
C PRO A 127 3.02 -0.45 24.10
N PRO A 128 2.46 0.76 23.86
CA PRO A 128 1.05 1.11 23.57
C PRO A 128 0.68 1.20 22.06
N TYR A 129 1.46 0.56 21.18
CA TYR A 129 1.38 0.67 19.73
C TYR A 129 0.87 -0.62 19.06
N GLU A 130 0.09 -1.40 19.79
CA GLU A 130 -0.46 -2.67 19.31
C GLU A 130 -1.27 -2.48 18.02
N PRO A 131 -1.29 -3.47 17.11
CA PRO A 131 -2.12 -3.39 15.91
C PRO A 131 -3.60 -3.19 16.24
N VAL A 132 -4.21 -2.18 15.63
CA VAL A 132 -5.63 -1.84 15.83
C VAL A 132 -6.42 -2.16 14.56
N HIS A 133 -7.46 -2.97 14.68
CA HIS A 133 -8.40 -3.18 13.56
C HIS A 133 -9.19 -1.91 13.29
N VAL A 134 -9.32 -1.55 12.00
CA VAL A 134 -10.04 -0.36 11.56
C VAL A 134 -11.12 -0.69 10.53
N TYR A 135 -12.17 0.11 10.52
CA TYR A 135 -13.29 0.02 9.58
C TYR A 135 -13.66 1.40 9.04
N GLY A 136 -13.96 1.50 7.75
CA GLY A 136 -14.32 2.79 7.16
C GLY A 136 -14.37 2.81 5.64
N THR A 137 -13.88 3.91 5.06
CA THR A 137 -14.04 4.25 3.64
C THR A 137 -12.70 4.62 3.03
N VAL A 138 -12.49 4.20 1.79
CA VAL A 138 -11.34 4.56 0.95
C VAL A 138 -11.88 5.12 -0.37
N SER A 139 -11.35 6.25 -0.80
CA SER A 139 -11.59 6.82 -2.13
C SER A 139 -10.26 6.93 -2.86
N ALA A 140 -10.24 6.54 -4.13
CA ALA A 140 -9.13 6.71 -5.05
C ALA A 140 -9.60 7.48 -6.28
N SER A 141 -8.81 8.45 -6.72
CA SER A 141 -9.06 9.21 -7.95
C SER A 141 -8.99 8.33 -9.20
N ASP A 142 -9.53 8.84 -10.31
CA ASP A 142 -9.48 8.18 -11.62
C ASP A 142 -8.04 7.91 -12.11
N THR A 143 -7.07 8.71 -11.64
CA THR A 143 -5.65 8.48 -11.91
C THR A 143 -5.17 7.12 -11.37
N PHE A 144 -5.70 6.71 -10.21
CA PHE A 144 -5.26 5.49 -9.52
C PHE A 144 -6.16 4.29 -9.77
N PHE A 145 -7.46 4.54 -9.95
CA PHE A 145 -8.45 3.52 -10.27
C PHE A 145 -9.38 4.03 -11.38
N PRO A 146 -8.95 3.95 -12.66
CA PRO A 146 -9.75 4.41 -13.78
C PRO A 146 -11.09 3.69 -13.83
N THR A 147 -12.17 4.45 -13.94
CA THR A 147 -13.52 3.90 -14.17
C THR A 147 -14.12 4.45 -15.44
N ALA A 148 -15.11 3.75 -16.00
CA ALA A 148 -15.78 4.20 -17.23
C ALA A 148 -16.43 5.59 -17.09
N SER A 149 -16.73 6.03 -15.86
CA SER A 149 -17.30 7.34 -15.54
C SER A 149 -16.26 8.44 -15.33
N GLY A 150 -14.96 8.12 -15.26
CA GLY A 150 -13.88 9.09 -15.06
C GLY A 150 -13.79 9.68 -13.65
N ASN A 151 -14.48 9.08 -12.66
CA ASN A 151 -14.61 9.63 -11.30
C ASN A 151 -13.78 8.88 -10.25
N GLY A 152 -12.93 7.93 -10.67
CA GLY A 152 -12.27 7.04 -9.72
C GLY A 152 -13.24 6.08 -9.04
N ARG A 153 -12.91 5.66 -7.82
CA ARG A 153 -13.73 4.72 -7.03
C ARG A 153 -13.68 5.02 -5.54
N THR A 154 -14.84 4.89 -4.91
CA THR A 154 -14.99 4.83 -3.45
C THR A 154 -15.41 3.43 -3.03
N TRP A 155 -14.73 2.89 -2.02
CA TRP A 155 -15.08 1.66 -1.33
C TRP A 155 -15.54 2.02 0.08
N GLU A 156 -16.77 1.66 0.40
CA GLU A 156 -17.34 1.74 1.74
C GLU A 156 -17.24 0.36 2.42
N GLY A 157 -17.25 0.36 3.74
CA GLY A 157 -17.19 -0.87 4.53
C GLY A 157 -15.85 -1.61 4.44
N VAL A 158 -14.76 -0.86 4.29
CA VAL A 158 -13.41 -1.38 4.18
C VAL A 158 -12.88 -1.75 5.56
N TRP A 159 -12.43 -2.99 5.71
CA TRP A 159 -11.72 -3.48 6.89
C TRP A 159 -10.21 -3.36 6.70
N GLY A 160 -9.50 -3.01 7.77
CA GLY A 160 -8.05 -2.85 7.73
C GLY A 160 -7.38 -3.01 9.09
N LEU A 161 -6.09 -2.68 9.10
CA LEU A 161 -5.24 -2.70 10.29
C LEU A 161 -4.42 -1.40 10.33
N ARG A 162 -4.42 -0.72 11.47
CA ARG A 162 -3.54 0.42 11.76
C ARG A 162 -2.40 -0.06 12.66
N LEU A 163 -1.17 0.10 12.17
CA LEU A 163 0.07 -0.24 12.85
C LEU A 163 1.26 0.41 12.11
N ASP A 164 2.39 0.54 12.80
CA ASP A 164 3.69 0.73 12.19
C ASP A 164 4.36 -0.64 11.94
N THR A 165 5.12 -0.77 10.86
CA THR A 165 5.89 -1.98 10.57
C THR A 165 7.29 -1.60 10.15
N ALA A 166 8.29 -2.07 10.90
CA ALA A 166 9.64 -2.18 10.37
C ALA A 166 9.64 -3.17 9.19
N PHE A 167 10.60 -3.03 8.28
CA PHE A 167 10.71 -3.92 7.13
C PHE A 167 12.15 -4.16 6.72
N ILE A 168 12.37 -5.28 6.04
CA ILE A 168 13.62 -5.62 5.36
C ILE A 168 13.33 -5.68 3.87
N GLU A 169 14.06 -4.92 3.08
CA GLU A 169 13.89 -4.85 1.63
C GLU A 169 15.05 -5.53 0.91
N TYR A 170 14.73 -6.49 0.04
CA TYR A 170 15.68 -7.09 -0.88
C TYR A 170 15.36 -6.62 -2.30
N ASN A 171 16.22 -5.74 -2.81
CA ASN A 171 16.01 -5.02 -4.05
C ASN A 171 16.62 -5.73 -5.27
N TYR A 172 16.13 -5.39 -6.47
CA TYR A 172 16.65 -5.80 -7.78
C TYR A 172 16.72 -7.31 -8.00
N LEU A 173 15.73 -8.05 -7.48
CA LEU A 173 15.69 -9.50 -7.61
C LEU A 173 14.94 -9.90 -8.90
N PRO A 174 15.47 -10.85 -9.69
CA PRO A 174 14.68 -11.48 -10.75
C PRO A 174 13.45 -12.17 -10.15
N CYS A 175 12.25 -11.91 -10.67
CA CYS A 175 11.02 -12.53 -10.15
C CYS A 175 11.09 -14.07 -10.03
N PRO A 176 11.69 -14.82 -10.98
CA PRO A 176 11.84 -16.27 -10.84
C PRO A 176 12.68 -16.72 -9.63
N SER A 177 13.62 -15.90 -9.14
CA SER A 177 14.43 -16.25 -7.96
C SER A 177 13.64 -16.18 -6.65
N LEU A 178 12.41 -15.68 -6.69
CA LEU A 178 11.50 -15.58 -5.55
C LEU A 178 10.45 -16.71 -5.53
N ALA A 179 10.63 -17.74 -6.37
CA ALA A 179 9.74 -18.89 -6.37
C ALA A 179 9.69 -19.58 -4.99
N GLY A 180 8.49 -19.88 -4.51
CA GLY A 180 8.29 -20.55 -3.22
C GLY A 180 8.60 -19.71 -1.97
N VAL A 181 8.92 -18.42 -2.12
CA VAL A 181 9.03 -17.51 -0.97
C VAL A 181 7.66 -17.34 -0.33
N THR A 182 7.54 -17.74 0.93
CA THR A 182 6.31 -17.58 1.71
C THR A 182 6.28 -16.22 2.42
N ALA A 183 5.07 -15.72 2.68
CA ALA A 183 4.87 -14.63 3.63
C ALA A 183 5.18 -15.15 5.04
N SER A 184 6.34 -14.77 5.57
CA SER A 184 6.76 -15.02 6.96
C SER A 184 6.49 -13.81 7.83
#